data_AF-A0A967Y8Y8-F1
#
_entry.id   AF-A0A967Y8Y8-F1
#
_cell.length_a   1.000
_cell.length_b   1.000
_cell.length_c   1.000
_cell.angle_alpha   90.00
_cell.angle_beta   90.00
_cell.angle_gamma   90.00
#
_symmetry.space_group_name_H-M   'P 1'
#
loop_
_entity.id
_entity.type
_entity.pdbx_description
1 polymer ?
#
loop_
_entity_poly.entity_id
_entity_poly.type
_entity_poly.pdbx_seq_one_letter_code
_entity_poly.pdbx_strand_id
1 'polypeptide(L)'
;RILLDALPGPRLGIAGLRRLVGAEGGRPLVAVAIKPVGLTPADLAGLASTFTRAGVDVIKDDHGLVDQPSAPFAERVRAVARAVTEANEAAG
;
A
#
# COMPACT_ATOMS: atom_id res chain seq x y z
N ARG A 1 -17.20 -30.16 5.55
CA ARG A 1 -17.18 -28.69 5.71
C ARG A 1 -16.38 -28.21 6.95
N ILE A 2 -16.15 -29.09 7.94
CA ILE A 2 -15.45 -28.82 9.21
C ILE A 2 -14.14 -27.98 9.08
N LEU A 3 -13.30 -28.23 8.08
CA LEU A 3 -12.01 -27.54 7.96
C LEU A 3 -12.13 -26.05 7.62
N LEU A 4 -13.06 -25.68 6.73
CA LEU A 4 -13.23 -24.28 6.33
C LEU A 4 -13.94 -23.46 7.41
N ASP A 5 -14.86 -24.09 8.13
CA ASP A 5 -15.58 -23.44 9.23
C ASP A 5 -14.65 -23.15 10.43
N ALA A 6 -13.50 -23.83 10.52
CA ALA A 6 -12.45 -23.59 11.51
C ALA A 6 -11.44 -22.48 11.12
N LEU A 7 -11.51 -21.96 9.90
CA LEU A 7 -10.58 -20.94 9.40
C LEU A 7 -11.34 -19.62 9.19
N PRO A 8 -10.84 -18.48 9.71
CA PRO A 8 -11.57 -17.21 9.67
C PRO A 8 -11.69 -16.62 8.26
N GLY A 9 -10.94 -17.16 7.29
CA GLY A 9 -10.88 -16.62 5.94
C GLY A 9 -10.36 -15.18 5.87
N PRO A 10 -10.50 -14.52 4.72
CA PRO A 10 -10.08 -13.13 4.55
C PRO A 10 -10.97 -12.17 5.35
N ARG A 11 -10.40 -11.45 6.32
CA ARG A 11 -11.13 -10.44 7.12
C ARG A 11 -11.76 -9.33 6.28
N LEU A 12 -11.10 -8.93 5.20
CA LEU A 12 -11.60 -7.91 4.27
C LEU A 12 -12.12 -8.53 2.97
N GLY A 13 -11.36 -9.49 2.41
CA GLY A 13 -11.63 -10.04 1.08
C GLY A 13 -11.64 -8.98 -0.01
N ILE A 14 -12.10 -9.37 -1.21
CA ILE A 14 -12.19 -8.45 -2.35
C ILE A 14 -13.18 -7.30 -2.10
N ALA A 15 -14.30 -7.57 -1.42
CA ALA A 15 -15.30 -6.55 -1.13
C ALA A 15 -14.77 -5.47 -0.19
N GLY A 16 -14.00 -5.85 0.84
CA GLY A 16 -13.35 -4.90 1.74
C GLY A 16 -12.28 -4.06 1.06
N LEU A 17 -11.42 -4.69 0.23
CA LEU A 17 -10.41 -3.95 -0.53
C LEU A 17 -11.06 -2.93 -1.48
N ARG A 18 -12.12 -3.32 -2.20
CA ARG A 18 -12.85 -2.40 -3.09
C ARG A 18 -13.41 -1.18 -2.36
N ARG A 19 -13.98 -1.37 -1.16
CA ARG A 19 -14.46 -0.25 -0.32
C ARG A 19 -13.33 0.67 0.14
N LEU A 20 -12.16 0.12 0.45
CA LEU A 20 -11.02 0.93 0.92
C LEU A 20 -10.45 1.85 -0.18
N VAL A 21 -10.62 1.47 -1.46
CA VAL A 21 -10.01 2.18 -2.60
C VAL A 21 -11.03 2.77 -3.57
N GLY A 22 -12.32 2.82 -3.19
CA GLY A 22 -13.39 3.41 -4.02
C GLY A 22 -13.65 2.68 -5.35
N ALA A 23 -13.50 1.36 -5.37
CA ALA A 23 -13.62 0.52 -6.56
C ALA A 23 -14.79 -0.48 -6.51
N GLU A 24 -15.87 -0.14 -5.79
CA GLU A 24 -17.07 -0.96 -5.66
C GLU A 24 -17.79 -1.20 -6.99
N GLY A 25 -17.62 -0.28 -7.96
CA GLY A 25 -18.14 -0.41 -9.33
C GLY A 25 -17.54 -1.54 -10.16
N GLY A 26 -16.59 -2.31 -9.61
CA GLY A 26 -16.10 -3.55 -10.23
C GLY A 26 -14.87 -3.40 -11.11
N ARG A 27 -14.34 -2.18 -11.32
CA ARG A 27 -13.10 -1.96 -12.09
C ARG A 27 -11.92 -2.77 -11.52
N PRO A 28 -10.96 -3.23 -12.34
CA PRO A 28 -9.73 -3.84 -11.84
C PRO A 28 -8.97 -2.90 -10.88
N LEU A 29 -8.23 -3.49 -9.93
CA LEU A 29 -7.34 -2.75 -9.03
C LEU A 29 -5.92 -2.71 -9.59
N VAL A 30 -5.29 -1.55 -9.51
CA VAL A 30 -3.89 -1.33 -9.89
C VAL A 30 -3.03 -1.31 -8.64
N ALA A 31 -2.00 -2.16 -8.60
CA ALA A 31 -1.07 -2.23 -7.50
C ALA A 31 0.38 -2.09 -7.97
N VAL A 32 1.22 -1.42 -7.17
CA VAL A 32 2.63 -1.19 -7.50
C VAL A 32 3.53 -1.44 -6.29
N ALA A 33 4.75 -1.91 -6.56
CA ALA A 33 5.80 -2.01 -5.54
C ALA A 33 6.76 -0.81 -5.60
N ILE A 34 7.10 -0.22 -4.45
CA ILE A 34 8.14 0.83 -4.36
C ILE A 34 9.54 0.20 -4.40
N LYS A 35 10.40 0.69 -5.33
CA LYS A 35 11.74 0.18 -5.64
C LYS A 35 12.66 1.34 -6.04
N PRO A 36 14.00 1.21 -5.97
CA PRO A 36 14.78 0.04 -5.50
C PRO A 36 14.99 -0.03 -3.98
N VAL A 37 15.43 -1.20 -3.50
CA VAL A 37 15.99 -1.35 -2.14
C VAL A 37 17.28 -0.52 -2.02
N GLY A 38 17.43 0.21 -0.92
CA GLY A 38 18.58 1.09 -0.67
C GLY A 38 18.23 2.59 -0.67
N LEU A 39 17.04 2.95 -1.12
CA LEU A 39 16.50 4.31 -0.98
C LEU A 39 16.22 4.67 0.49
N THR A 40 16.17 5.97 0.76
CA THR A 40 15.77 6.51 2.07
C THR A 40 14.26 6.46 2.27
N PRO A 41 13.74 6.56 3.51
CA PRO A 41 12.30 6.68 3.76
C PRO A 41 11.66 7.84 3.00
N ALA A 42 12.37 8.96 2.84
CA ALA A 42 11.88 10.15 2.14
C ALA A 42 11.76 9.90 0.63
N ASP A 43 12.75 9.26 0.01
CA ASP A 43 12.69 8.92 -1.42
C ASP A 43 11.58 7.92 -1.72
N LEU A 44 11.43 6.90 -0.86
CA LEU A 44 10.34 5.92 -0.96
C LEU A 44 8.95 6.58 -0.80
N ALA A 45 8.83 7.54 0.12
CA ALA A 45 7.62 8.33 0.30
C ALA A 45 7.31 9.22 -0.92
N GLY A 46 8.33 9.80 -1.56
CA GLY A 46 8.17 10.57 -2.81
C GLY A 46 7.64 9.71 -3.97
N LEU A 47 8.14 8.48 -4.10
CA LEU A 47 7.61 7.52 -5.06
C LEU A 47 6.15 7.14 -4.74
N ALA A 48 5.84 6.87 -3.47
CA ALA A 48 4.48 6.55 -3.05
C ALA A 48 3.49 7.69 -3.31
N SER A 49 3.90 8.95 -3.06
CA SER A 49 3.10 10.14 -3.41
C SER A 49 2.83 10.21 -4.91
N THR A 50 3.86 9.96 -5.73
CA THR A 50 3.75 9.96 -7.21
C THR A 50 2.74 8.91 -7.68
N PHE A 51 2.83 7.69 -7.15
CA PHE A 51 1.91 6.60 -7.49
C PHE A 51 0.47 6.88 -7.03
N THR A 52 0.30 7.45 -5.84
CA THR A 52 -1.01 7.85 -5.33
C THR A 52 -1.68 8.86 -6.26
N ARG A 53 -0.94 9.92 -6.66
CA ARG A 53 -1.43 10.94 -7.62
C ARG A 53 -1.70 10.39 -9.02
N ALA A 54 -1.07 9.27 -9.38
CA ALA A 54 -1.30 8.58 -10.65
C ALA A 54 -2.54 7.66 -10.62
N GLY A 55 -3.24 7.56 -9.48
CA GLY A 55 -4.43 6.72 -9.32
C GLY A 55 -4.14 5.25 -9.05
N VAL A 56 -2.97 4.92 -8.49
CA VAL A 56 -2.68 3.55 -8.04
C VAL A 56 -3.51 3.24 -6.78
N ASP A 57 -4.21 2.10 -6.79
CA ASP A 57 -5.10 1.70 -5.69
C ASP A 57 -4.33 1.16 -4.47
N VAL A 58 -3.25 0.41 -4.71
CA VAL A 58 -2.48 -0.24 -3.64
C VAL A 58 -0.99 -0.09 -3.88
N ILE A 59 -0.29 0.48 -2.91
CA ILE A 59 1.17 0.58 -2.90
C ILE A 59 1.70 -0.43 -1.89
N LYS A 60 2.68 -1.23 -2.29
CA LYS A 60 3.40 -2.18 -1.41
C LYS A 60 4.90 -1.91 -1.42
N ASP A 61 5.57 -2.29 -0.34
CA ASP A 61 7.03 -2.40 -0.31
C ASP A 61 7.52 -3.41 -1.36
N ASP A 62 8.73 -3.22 -1.90
CA ASP A 62 9.48 -4.34 -2.49
C ASP A 62 9.62 -5.48 -1.47
N HIS A 63 9.62 -6.74 -1.92
CA HIS A 63 9.71 -7.88 -1.00
C HIS A 63 11.06 -7.95 -0.26
N GLY A 64 12.08 -7.24 -0.75
CA GLY A 64 13.38 -7.08 -0.10
C GLY A 64 13.43 -5.92 0.91
N LEU A 65 12.46 -5.00 0.95
CA LEU A 65 12.40 -3.96 1.98
C LEU A 65 11.89 -4.56 3.29
N VAL A 66 12.78 -4.70 4.26
CA VAL A 66 12.48 -5.25 5.59
C VAL A 66 12.79 -4.18 6.62
N ASP A 67 14.03 -4.13 7.11
CA ASP A 67 14.47 -3.22 8.18
C ASP A 67 15.93 -2.76 7.97
N GLN A 68 16.31 -2.50 6.72
CA GLN A 68 17.67 -2.07 6.39
C GLN A 68 17.99 -0.69 6.99
N PRO A 69 19.26 -0.40 7.36
CA PRO A 69 19.65 0.91 7.87
C PRO A 69 19.34 2.08 6.93
N SER A 70 19.27 1.85 5.62
CA SER A 70 18.91 2.89 4.64
C SER A 70 17.45 3.34 4.78
N ALA A 71 16.55 2.47 5.24
CA ALA A 71 15.14 2.77 5.47
C ALA A 71 14.52 1.81 6.51
N PRO A 72 14.76 2.05 7.82
CA PRO A 72 14.19 1.24 8.89
C PRO A 72 12.66 1.14 8.77
N PHE A 73 12.09 -0.02 9.10
CA PHE A 73 10.67 -0.33 8.92
C PHE A 73 9.77 0.75 9.51
N ALA A 74 10.00 1.12 10.77
CA ALA A 74 9.16 2.09 11.46
C ALA A 74 9.22 3.50 10.83
N GLU A 75 10.40 3.91 10.34
CA GLU A 75 10.58 5.21 9.69
C GLU A 75 9.94 5.21 8.30
N ARG A 76 10.17 4.16 7.52
CA ARG A 76 9.58 3.95 6.20
C ARG A 76 8.05 3.95 6.26
N VAL A 77 7.46 3.19 7.18
CA VAL A 77 5.99 3.14 7.36
C VAL A 77 5.44 4.53 7.66
N ARG A 78 6.05 5.29 8.57
CA ARG A 78 5.58 6.66 8.90
C ARG A 78 5.69 7.60 7.71
N ALA A 79 6.83 7.61 7.02
CA ALA A 79 7.07 8.51 5.89
C ALA A 79 6.13 8.20 4.70
N VAL A 80 6.02 6.93 4.33
CA VAL A 80 5.17 6.48 3.22
C VAL A 80 3.69 6.69 3.52
N ALA A 81 3.23 6.30 4.72
CA ALA A 81 1.82 6.48 5.09
C ALA A 81 1.42 7.96 5.07
N ARG A 82 2.27 8.84 5.62
CA ARG A 82 2.04 10.28 5.60
C ARG A 82 1.93 10.81 4.17
N ALA A 83 2.86 10.45 3.29
CA ALA A 83 2.86 10.90 1.90
C ALA A 83 1.65 10.41 1.10
N VAL A 84 1.18 9.18 1.37
CA VAL A 84 -0.06 8.64 0.76
C VAL A 84 -1.28 9.40 1.27
N THR A 85 -1.39 9.67 2.57
CA THR A 85 -2.50 10.46 3.14
C THR A 85 -2.56 11.86 2.54
N GLU A 86 -1.43 12.57 2.52
CA GLU A 86 -1.34 13.93 1.94
C GLU A 86 -1.69 13.92 0.44
N ALA A 87 -1.26 12.90 -0.31
CA ALA A 87 -1.58 12.78 -1.72
C ALA A 87 -3.06 12.46 -1.99
N ASN A 88 -3.70 11.62 -1.16
CA ASN A 88 -5.13 11.36 -1.25
C ASN A 88 -5.95 12.63 -0.95
N GLU A 89 -5.61 13.35 0.12
CA GLU A 89 -6.30 14.59 0.50
C GLU A 89 -6.23 15.67 -0.60
N ALA A 90 -5.09 15.74 -1.32
CA ALA A 90 -4.91 16.68 -2.42
C ALA A 90 -5.65 16.27 -3.71
N ALA A 91 -5.95 14.99 -3.91
CA ALA A 91 -6.59 14.48 -5.12
C ALA A 91 -8.13 14.38 -5.02
N GLY A 92 -8.67 14.32 -3.79
CA GLY A 92 -10.09 14.06 -3.53
C GLY A 92 -10.44 12.58 -3.69
#